data_AF-A0A087DI45-F1
#
_entry.id   AF-A0A087DI45-F1
#
_cell.length_a   1.000
_cell.length_b   1.000
_cell.length_c   1.000
_cell.angle_alpha   90.00
_cell.angle_beta   90.00
_cell.angle_gamma   90.00
#
_symmetry.space_group_name_H-M   'P 1'
#
loop_
_entity.id
_entity.type
_entity.pdbx_description
1 polymer ?
#
loop_
_entity_poly.entity_id
_entity_poly.type
_entity_poly.pdbx_seq_one_letter_code
_entity_poly.pdbx_strand_id
1 'polypeptide(L)'
;MANDITYLQQINDADDVPQPTQIRKAQFVDADGNPVGGPSSAPSTPAEPADGSISPAKLAGYSADTDHGRIPKVKGDGTGFDFVDVPASPTADTLTGATDTGRALLKAKDAASARTAIGAGTSSFSGSYADLTNKPDIPAAYTLPAAGSALGGVRQAAYVADPAGDTVTKAEFIALRDALVASGAMAAKG
;
A
#
# COMPACT_ATOMS: atom_id res chain seq x y z
N MET A 1 23.84 2.70 -62.63
CA MET A 1 22.52 3.24 -63.00
C MET A 1 21.53 2.58 -62.06
N ALA A 2 20.74 3.35 -61.32
CA ALA A 2 19.74 2.79 -60.42
C ALA A 2 18.61 2.21 -61.28
N ASN A 3 18.34 0.91 -61.18
CA ASN A 3 17.17 0.31 -61.80
C ASN A 3 15.95 0.73 -60.99
N ASP A 4 15.20 1.71 -61.50
CA ASP A 4 14.04 2.27 -60.80
C ASP A 4 12.85 1.30 -60.89
N ILE A 5 12.25 1.00 -59.74
CA ILE A 5 11.08 0.11 -59.65
C ILE A 5 9.88 0.82 -60.28
N THR A 6 9.35 0.26 -61.36
CA THR A 6 8.31 0.96 -62.13
C THR A 6 6.91 0.38 -61.88
N TYR A 7 6.77 -0.93 -61.65
CA TYR A 7 5.46 -1.54 -61.34
C TYR A 7 5.55 -2.87 -60.57
N LEU A 8 4.44 -3.23 -59.92
CA LEU A 8 4.20 -4.54 -59.32
C LEU A 8 3.49 -5.45 -60.33
N GLN A 9 4.15 -6.53 -60.74
CA GLN A 9 3.59 -7.51 -61.68
C GLN A 9 3.15 -8.78 -60.94
N GLN A 10 1.93 -9.24 -61.20
CA GLN A 10 1.43 -10.52 -60.73
C GLN A 10 2.03 -11.66 -61.57
N ILE A 11 2.53 -12.72 -60.92
CA ILE A 11 3.05 -13.91 -61.60
C ILE A 11 2.02 -15.03 -61.46
N ASN A 12 1.48 -15.47 -62.59
CA ASN A 12 0.62 -16.64 -62.65
C ASN A 12 1.49 -17.88 -62.92
N ASP A 13 1.36 -18.92 -62.10
CA ASP A 13 2.02 -20.20 -62.40
C ASP A 13 1.31 -20.85 -63.61
N ALA A 14 2.09 -21.49 -64.51
CA ALA A 14 1.57 -22.03 -65.77
C ALA A 14 0.51 -23.15 -65.60
N ASP A 15 0.39 -23.73 -64.40
CA ASP A 15 -0.56 -24.80 -64.07
C ASP A 15 -1.78 -24.31 -63.26
N ASP A 16 -2.00 -23.00 -63.14
CA ASP A 16 -3.09 -22.48 -62.32
C ASP A 16 -4.44 -22.51 -63.05
N VAL A 17 -5.30 -23.46 -62.65
CA VAL A 17 -6.75 -23.36 -62.86
C VAL A 17 -7.18 -21.98 -62.37
N PRO A 18 -7.94 -21.19 -63.16
CA PRO A 18 -8.23 -19.80 -62.83
C PRO A 18 -9.07 -19.75 -61.54
N GLN A 19 -8.42 -19.54 -60.40
CA GLN A 19 -9.08 -19.12 -59.18
C GLN A 19 -8.96 -17.59 -59.17
N PRO A 20 -10.02 -16.86 -59.57
CA PRO A 20 -9.96 -15.41 -59.57
C PRO A 20 -9.81 -14.97 -58.12
N THR A 21 -8.84 -14.09 -57.84
CA THR A 21 -8.76 -13.13 -56.71
C THR A 21 -7.64 -13.27 -55.67
N GLN A 22 -6.80 -14.30 -55.66
CA GLN A 22 -5.66 -14.36 -54.70
C GLN A 22 -4.33 -14.17 -55.43
N ILE A 23 -3.65 -13.05 -55.20
CA ILE A 23 -2.28 -12.83 -55.69
C ILE A 23 -1.35 -13.79 -54.94
N ARG A 24 -1.00 -14.93 -55.54
CA ARG A 24 -0.13 -15.93 -54.89
C ARG A 24 1.35 -15.58 -54.98
N LYS A 25 1.75 -14.83 -56.00
CA LYS A 25 3.13 -14.35 -56.22
C LYS A 25 3.08 -12.98 -56.92
N ALA A 26 3.82 -12.01 -56.40
CA ALA A 26 4.04 -10.71 -57.03
C ALA A 26 5.53 -10.38 -57.03
N GLN A 27 6.00 -9.80 -58.13
CA GLN A 27 7.38 -9.33 -58.27
C GLN A 27 7.40 -7.86 -58.68
N PHE A 28 8.38 -7.13 -58.15
CA PHE A 28 8.72 -5.81 -58.66
C PHE A 28 9.52 -5.99 -59.96
N VAL A 29 9.22 -5.19 -60.97
CA VAL A 29 9.91 -5.20 -62.27
C VAL A 29 10.25 -3.77 -62.71
N ASP A 30 11.25 -3.64 -63.58
CA ASP A 30 11.64 -2.37 -64.18
C ASP A 30 10.71 -1.96 -65.33
N ALA A 31 10.98 -0.80 -65.94
CA ALA A 31 10.20 -0.28 -67.07
C ALA A 31 10.11 -1.27 -68.24
N ASP A 32 11.09 -2.15 -68.40
CA ASP A 32 11.21 -3.12 -69.49
C ASP A 32 10.61 -4.50 -69.14
N GLY A 33 10.08 -4.67 -67.92
CA GLY A 33 9.42 -5.89 -67.45
C GLY A 33 10.36 -6.94 -66.91
N ASN A 34 11.63 -6.58 -66.69
CA ASN A 34 12.60 -7.49 -66.09
C ASN A 34 12.49 -7.44 -64.56
N PRO A 35 12.62 -8.59 -63.86
CA PRO A 35 12.60 -8.61 -62.41
C PRO A 35 13.78 -7.83 -61.83
N VAL A 36 13.51 -6.90 -60.92
CA VAL A 36 14.54 -6.07 -60.26
C VAL A 36 15.25 -6.80 -59.11
N GLY A 37 15.23 -8.14 -59.11
CA GLY A 37 15.86 -9.04 -58.15
C GLY A 37 15.69 -10.50 -58.58
N GLY A 38 16.61 -11.40 -58.21
CA GLY A 38 16.53 -12.82 -58.58
C GLY A 38 15.26 -13.52 -58.05
N PRO A 39 14.81 -14.63 -58.69
CA PRO A 39 13.58 -15.31 -58.27
C PRO A 39 13.71 -15.78 -56.82
N SER A 40 12.75 -15.42 -55.97
CA SER A 40 12.77 -15.79 -54.55
C SER A 40 12.57 -17.31 -54.40
N SER A 41 13.64 -18.08 -54.26
CA SER A 41 13.56 -19.40 -53.64
C SER A 41 13.47 -19.18 -52.13
N ALA A 42 12.32 -19.49 -51.53
CA ALA A 42 12.15 -19.39 -50.08
C ALA A 42 13.14 -20.36 -49.41
N PRO A 43 14.13 -19.88 -48.62
CA PRO A 43 15.08 -20.77 -47.98
C PRO A 43 14.39 -21.52 -46.83
N SER A 44 14.68 -22.81 -46.67
CA SER A 44 14.12 -23.69 -45.63
C SER A 44 14.69 -23.43 -44.22
N THR A 45 15.62 -22.48 -44.10
CA THR A 45 16.12 -21.90 -42.86
C THR A 45 16.16 -20.38 -43.05
N PRO A 46 15.83 -19.55 -42.04
CA PRO A 46 15.87 -18.10 -42.20
C PRO A 46 17.29 -17.67 -42.57
N ALA A 47 17.54 -17.40 -43.86
CA ALA A 47 18.78 -16.81 -44.31
C ALA A 47 18.84 -15.37 -43.77
N GLU A 48 20.04 -14.90 -43.44
CA GLU A 48 20.27 -13.51 -43.09
C GLU A 48 19.63 -12.60 -44.16
N PRO A 49 18.85 -11.57 -43.77
CA PRO A 49 18.11 -10.75 -44.72
C PRO A 49 19.05 -10.21 -45.81
N ALA A 50 18.73 -10.50 -47.07
CA ALA A 50 19.54 -10.05 -48.20
C ALA A 50 19.67 -8.52 -48.20
N ASP A 51 20.81 -8.02 -48.70
CA ASP A 51 21.05 -6.59 -48.83
C ASP A 51 19.91 -5.92 -49.61
N GLY A 52 19.37 -4.83 -49.06
CA GLY A 52 18.14 -4.20 -49.56
C GLY A 52 16.83 -4.59 -48.85
N SER A 53 16.77 -5.67 -48.06
CA SER A 53 15.55 -6.04 -47.29
C SER A 53 15.13 -4.92 -46.31
N ILE A 54 13.84 -4.58 -46.23
CA ILE A 54 13.32 -3.63 -45.21
C ILE A 54 13.23 -4.35 -43.86
N SER A 55 14.22 -4.12 -43.00
CA SER A 55 14.16 -4.53 -41.59
C SER A 55 13.46 -3.46 -40.75
N PRO A 56 13.01 -3.76 -39.51
CA PRO A 56 12.51 -2.74 -38.59
C PRO A 56 13.46 -1.55 -38.46
N ALA A 57 14.78 -1.80 -38.44
CA ALA A 57 15.82 -0.76 -38.41
C ALA A 57 15.78 0.21 -39.61
N LYS A 58 15.17 -0.17 -40.74
CA LYS A 58 15.00 0.70 -41.91
C LYS A 58 13.68 1.48 -41.89
N LEU A 59 12.79 1.23 -40.93
CA LEU A 59 11.54 1.96 -40.78
C LEU A 59 11.73 3.17 -39.85
N ALA A 60 11.36 4.36 -40.30
CA ALA A 60 11.49 5.60 -39.50
C ALA A 60 10.74 5.55 -38.15
N GLY A 61 9.69 4.74 -38.07
CA GLY A 61 8.91 4.49 -36.87
C GLY A 61 9.50 3.43 -35.93
N TYR A 62 10.72 2.94 -36.14
CA TYR A 62 11.39 2.03 -35.22
C TYR A 62 12.51 2.76 -34.48
N SER A 63 12.70 2.43 -33.20
CA SER A 63 13.74 2.98 -32.34
C SER A 63 14.70 1.86 -31.95
N ALA A 64 15.93 1.90 -32.47
CA ALA A 64 16.96 0.91 -32.17
C ALA A 64 17.40 0.94 -30.68
N ASP A 65 17.22 2.07 -30.00
CA ASP A 65 17.61 2.25 -28.59
C ASP A 65 16.63 1.56 -27.63
N THR A 66 15.35 1.46 -28.01
CA THR A 66 14.29 0.88 -27.17
C THR A 66 13.78 -0.47 -27.67
N ASP A 67 14.24 -0.92 -28.85
CA ASP A 67 13.73 -2.09 -29.57
C ASP A 67 12.19 -2.07 -29.73
N HIS A 68 11.64 -0.87 -29.87
CA HIS A 68 10.20 -0.62 -29.91
C HIS A 68 9.84 0.33 -31.06
N GLY A 69 8.54 0.33 -31.41
CA GLY A 69 7.98 1.31 -32.34
C GLY A 69 7.86 2.68 -31.69
N ARG A 70 8.14 3.73 -32.46
CA ARG A 70 7.87 5.14 -32.13
C ARG A 70 6.41 5.48 -32.38
N ILE A 71 5.89 6.45 -31.64
CA ILE A 71 4.53 6.96 -31.80
C ILE A 71 4.52 8.27 -32.60
N PRO A 72 3.52 8.49 -33.47
CA PRO A 72 3.35 9.78 -34.13
C PRO A 72 2.91 10.84 -33.10
N LYS A 73 3.63 11.96 -33.03
CA LYS A 73 3.32 13.12 -32.21
C LYS A 73 3.27 14.38 -33.08
N VAL A 74 2.26 15.22 -32.88
CA VAL A 74 2.17 16.50 -33.61
C VAL A 74 3.37 17.37 -33.26
N LYS A 75 3.98 18.01 -34.26
CA LYS A 75 5.06 18.97 -34.07
C LYS A 75 4.56 20.17 -33.25
N GLY A 76 5.43 20.78 -32.44
CA GLY A 76 5.06 21.92 -31.59
C GLY A 76 4.56 23.14 -32.35
N ASP A 77 4.91 23.27 -33.63
CA ASP A 77 4.48 24.32 -34.57
C ASP A 77 3.19 23.98 -35.33
N GLY A 78 2.64 22.77 -35.16
CA GLY A 78 1.44 22.29 -35.85
C GLY A 78 1.64 21.95 -37.34
N THR A 79 2.86 21.98 -37.88
CA THR A 79 3.11 21.78 -39.33
C THR A 79 3.06 20.31 -39.77
N GLY A 80 2.89 19.37 -38.84
CA GLY A 80 2.73 17.96 -39.14
C GLY A 80 2.99 17.03 -37.95
N PHE A 81 3.40 15.80 -38.24
CA PHE A 81 3.73 14.78 -37.23
C PHE A 81 5.24 14.47 -37.23
N ASP A 82 5.75 14.03 -36.09
CA ASP A 82 7.07 13.44 -35.89
C ASP A 82 6.92 12.07 -35.24
N PHE A 83 7.87 11.16 -35.44
CA PHE A 83 7.89 9.87 -34.75
C PHE A 83 8.80 9.98 -33.53
N VAL A 84 8.20 9.93 -32.34
CA VAL A 84 8.92 10.04 -31.07
C VAL A 84 8.91 8.71 -30.32
N ASP A 85 9.90 8.49 -29.47
CA ASP A 85 9.93 7.28 -28.65
C ASP A 85 8.72 7.19 -27.72
N VAL A 86 8.31 5.96 -27.40
CA VAL A 86 7.23 5.71 -26.45
C VAL A 86 7.65 6.24 -25.07
N PRO A 87 6.78 6.98 -24.36
CA PRO A 87 7.09 7.42 -23.01
C PRO A 87 7.41 6.23 -22.10
N ALA A 88 8.45 6.36 -21.30
CA ALA A 88 8.78 5.35 -20.30
C ALA A 88 7.56 5.08 -19.39
N SER A 89 7.39 3.83 -18.95
CA SER A 89 6.34 3.48 -18.00
C SER A 89 6.45 4.34 -16.74
N PRO A 90 5.32 4.81 -16.18
CA PRO A 90 5.36 5.63 -14.98
C PRO A 90 5.97 4.85 -13.82
N THR A 91 6.81 5.53 -13.06
CA THR A 91 7.36 5.04 -11.78
C THR A 91 6.78 5.87 -10.64
N ALA A 92 7.02 5.45 -9.39
CA ALA A 92 6.64 6.23 -8.23
C ALA A 92 7.24 7.66 -8.26
N ASP A 93 8.41 7.84 -8.87
CA ASP A 93 9.09 9.13 -8.97
C ASP A 93 8.46 10.05 -10.04
N THR A 94 7.75 9.51 -11.04
CA THR A 94 7.14 10.29 -12.11
C THR A 94 5.68 10.68 -11.84
N LEU A 95 5.13 10.32 -10.68
CA LEU A 95 3.74 10.67 -10.32
C LEU A 95 3.64 12.15 -9.95
N THR A 96 3.26 12.95 -10.95
CA THR A 96 3.00 14.38 -10.79
C THR A 96 1.80 14.60 -9.87
N GLY A 97 1.94 15.46 -8.87
CA GLY A 97 0.92 15.73 -7.85
C GLY A 97 1.02 14.89 -6.57
N ALA A 98 1.87 13.87 -6.55
CA ALA A 98 2.21 13.18 -5.30
C ALA A 98 3.15 14.04 -4.43
N THR A 99 3.01 13.94 -3.11
CA THR A 99 3.97 14.51 -2.16
C THR A 99 5.19 13.60 -2.01
N ASP A 100 6.25 14.09 -1.36
CA ASP A 100 7.41 13.26 -1.01
C ASP A 100 7.00 12.06 -0.15
N THR A 101 6.10 12.26 0.81
CA THR A 101 5.51 11.18 1.63
C THR A 101 4.76 10.16 0.76
N GLY A 102 3.94 10.61 -0.18
CA GLY A 102 3.20 9.71 -1.08
C GLY A 102 4.15 8.88 -1.95
N ARG A 103 5.21 9.49 -2.50
CA ARG A 103 6.24 8.78 -3.27
C ARG A 103 7.02 7.80 -2.40
N ALA A 104 7.41 8.20 -1.19
CA ALA A 104 8.12 7.33 -0.26
C ALA A 104 7.29 6.12 0.15
N LEU A 105 5.98 6.32 0.39
CA LEU A 105 5.04 5.24 0.70
C LEU A 105 4.89 4.26 -0.46
N LEU A 106 4.76 4.74 -1.71
CA LEU A 106 4.64 3.87 -2.87
C LEU A 106 5.93 3.09 -3.17
N LYS A 107 7.09 3.63 -2.77
CA LYS A 107 8.39 2.95 -2.86
C LYS A 107 8.69 2.03 -1.68
N ALA A 108 7.87 2.06 -0.61
CA ALA A 108 8.13 1.28 0.59
C ALA A 108 8.09 -0.22 0.27
N LYS A 109 9.18 -0.92 0.56
CA LYS A 109 9.30 -2.36 0.32
C LYS A 109 8.56 -3.21 1.36
N ASP A 110 8.33 -2.63 2.53
CA ASP A 110 7.76 -3.30 3.69
C ASP A 110 6.97 -2.32 4.58
N ALA A 111 6.31 -2.89 5.59
CA ALA A 111 5.49 -2.13 6.53
C ALA A 111 6.33 -1.19 7.41
N ALA A 112 7.60 -1.48 7.68
CA ALA A 112 8.45 -0.61 8.50
C ALA A 112 8.77 0.69 7.74
N SER A 113 9.19 0.55 6.49
CA SER A 113 9.45 1.65 5.56
C SER A 113 8.20 2.49 5.32
N ALA A 114 7.03 1.85 5.17
CA ALA A 114 5.76 2.54 5.00
C ALA A 114 5.38 3.37 6.25
N ARG A 115 5.56 2.81 7.45
CA ARG A 115 5.33 3.54 8.72
C ARG A 115 6.26 4.74 8.84
N THR A 116 7.55 4.55 8.57
CA THR A 116 8.54 5.64 8.55
C THR A 116 8.15 6.74 7.57
N ALA A 117 7.70 6.38 6.35
CA ALA A 117 7.32 7.35 5.32
C ALA A 117 6.17 8.28 5.76
N ILE A 118 5.20 7.77 6.52
CA ILE A 118 4.07 8.55 7.06
C ILE A 118 4.35 9.15 8.44
N GLY A 119 5.58 9.02 8.96
CA GLY A 119 5.94 9.48 10.31
C GLY A 119 5.27 8.69 11.43
N ALA A 120 4.72 7.51 11.14
CA ALA A 120 4.22 6.61 12.15
C ALA A 120 5.39 5.84 12.77
N GLY A 121 5.55 5.93 14.10
CA GLY A 121 6.39 4.97 14.82
C GLY A 121 5.79 3.56 14.76
N THR A 122 6.58 2.53 15.05
CA THR A 122 6.00 1.31 15.63
C THR A 122 5.42 1.73 16.97
N SER A 123 4.09 1.70 17.13
CA SER A 123 3.47 2.09 18.39
C SER A 123 4.18 1.38 19.54
N SER A 124 4.90 2.12 20.37
CA SER A 124 5.56 1.56 21.56
C SER A 124 4.57 1.38 22.72
N PHE A 125 3.28 1.63 22.46
CA PHE A 125 2.21 1.38 23.38
C PHE A 125 1.97 -0.12 23.48
N SER A 126 2.33 -0.69 24.63
CA SER A 126 2.12 -2.10 24.98
C SER A 126 0.65 -2.42 25.31
N GLY A 127 -0.22 -1.41 25.33
CA GLY A 127 -1.58 -1.51 25.88
C GLY A 127 -1.65 -1.16 27.36
N SER A 128 -0.51 -1.06 28.05
CA SER A 128 -0.45 -0.69 29.46
C SER A 128 -0.63 0.81 29.66
N TYR A 129 -1.48 1.20 30.62
CA TYR A 129 -1.59 2.58 31.07
C TYR A 129 -0.24 3.16 31.55
N ALA A 130 0.66 2.29 32.02
CA ALA A 130 1.98 2.70 32.50
C ALA A 130 2.83 3.41 31.44
N ASP A 131 2.61 3.13 30.15
CA ASP A 131 3.37 3.66 29.02
C ASP A 131 3.11 5.15 28.75
N LEU A 132 2.05 5.72 29.36
CA LEU A 132 1.72 7.12 29.20
C LEU A 132 2.65 7.99 30.05
N THR A 133 3.35 8.91 29.39
CA THR A 133 4.31 9.84 30.02
C THR A 133 3.64 10.95 30.82
N ASN A 134 2.42 11.35 30.45
CA ASN A 134 1.66 12.45 31.10
C ASN A 134 0.36 11.94 31.74
N LYS A 135 0.45 10.84 32.51
CA LYS A 135 -0.70 10.31 33.25
C LYS A 135 -0.91 11.05 34.58
N PRO A 136 -2.16 11.31 35.00
CA PRO A 136 -2.47 11.75 36.36
C PRO A 136 -1.89 10.81 37.42
N ASP A 137 -1.46 11.37 38.54
CA ASP A 137 -1.15 10.59 39.74
C ASP A 137 -2.47 10.09 40.37
N ILE A 138 -2.58 8.79 40.61
CA ILE A 138 -3.78 8.18 41.20
C ILE A 138 -3.51 8.03 42.70
N PRO A 139 -4.23 8.75 43.57
CA PRO A 139 -4.03 8.63 45.01
C PRO A 139 -4.24 7.20 45.49
N ALA A 140 -3.50 6.81 46.54
CA ALA A 140 -3.69 5.53 47.18
C ALA A 140 -5.13 5.36 47.69
N ALA A 141 -5.62 4.12 47.66
CA ALA A 141 -6.95 3.81 48.16
C ALA A 141 -7.09 4.21 49.64
N TYR A 142 -8.19 4.90 49.96
CA TYR A 142 -8.47 5.31 51.32
C TYR A 142 -8.70 4.09 52.22
N THR A 143 -8.04 4.07 53.38
CA THR A 143 -8.27 3.10 54.43
C THR A 143 -8.90 3.81 55.62
N LEU A 144 -10.09 3.36 56.05
CA LEU A 144 -10.80 3.94 57.18
C LEU A 144 -10.08 3.59 58.50
N PRO A 145 -9.52 4.57 59.25
CA PRO A 145 -8.89 4.31 60.54
C PRO A 145 -9.94 4.02 61.62
N ALA A 146 -9.52 3.38 62.70
CA ALA A 146 -10.33 3.28 63.92
C ALA A 146 -10.49 4.66 64.57
N ALA A 147 -11.65 4.91 65.20
CA ALA A 147 -11.89 6.14 65.92
C ALA A 147 -10.92 6.32 67.10
N GLY A 148 -10.50 7.56 67.35
CA GLY A 148 -9.61 7.94 68.45
C GLY A 148 -9.61 9.45 68.65
N SER A 149 -8.44 10.07 68.76
CA SER A 149 -8.33 11.54 68.76
C SER A 149 -8.77 12.18 67.43
N ALA A 150 -8.72 11.43 66.33
CA ALA A 150 -9.25 11.81 65.03
C ALA A 150 -10.51 11.01 64.68
N LEU A 151 -11.31 11.53 63.73
CA LEU A 151 -12.49 10.83 63.22
C LEU A 151 -12.08 9.49 62.58
N GLY A 152 -12.86 8.45 62.87
CA GLY A 152 -12.63 7.11 62.36
C GLY A 152 -13.86 6.23 62.53
N GLY A 153 -13.77 4.99 62.06
CA GLY A 153 -14.84 4.01 62.16
C GLY A 153 -14.92 3.35 63.54
N VAL A 154 -16.15 3.01 63.94
CA VAL A 154 -16.46 2.12 65.07
C VAL A 154 -17.18 0.89 64.55
N ARG A 155 -17.12 -0.22 65.28
CA ARG A 155 -17.93 -1.40 64.97
C ARG A 155 -19.33 -1.24 65.57
N GLN A 156 -20.28 -2.02 65.08
CA GLN A 156 -21.58 -2.14 65.73
C GLN A 156 -21.41 -2.81 67.11
N ALA A 157 -22.02 -2.24 68.14
CA ALA A 157 -22.03 -2.85 69.47
C ALA A 157 -22.93 -4.09 69.52
N ALA A 158 -22.55 -5.04 70.38
CA ALA A 158 -23.41 -6.18 70.67
C ALA A 158 -24.73 -5.71 71.30
N TYR A 159 -25.81 -6.44 71.03
CA TYR A 159 -27.10 -6.15 71.64
C TYR A 159 -27.03 -6.31 73.16
N VAL A 160 -27.61 -5.35 73.88
CA VAL A 160 -27.78 -5.36 75.34
C VAL A 160 -29.27 -5.31 75.61
N ALA A 161 -29.79 -6.27 76.37
CA ALA A 161 -31.21 -6.37 76.67
C ALA A 161 -31.71 -5.20 77.53
N ASP A 162 -33.00 -4.90 77.43
CA ASP A 162 -33.65 -3.89 78.25
C ASP A 162 -33.58 -4.25 79.75
N PRO A 163 -33.49 -3.25 80.65
CA PRO A 163 -33.51 -3.49 82.10
C PRO A 163 -34.77 -4.22 82.54
N ALA A 164 -34.63 -5.17 83.46
CA ALA A 164 -35.75 -6.03 83.86
C ALA A 164 -36.69 -5.41 84.91
N GLY A 165 -36.33 -4.27 85.52
CA GLY A 165 -37.10 -3.62 86.58
C GLY A 165 -37.15 -2.09 86.48
N ASP A 166 -37.83 -1.45 87.41
CA ASP A 166 -38.11 0.00 87.40
C ASP A 166 -36.86 0.89 87.56
N THR A 167 -35.73 0.31 87.96
CA THR A 167 -34.46 1.02 88.16
C THR A 167 -33.32 0.26 87.51
N VAL A 168 -32.43 0.98 86.80
CA VAL A 168 -31.23 0.40 86.19
C VAL A 168 -30.27 -0.05 87.28
N THR A 169 -29.88 -1.33 87.23
CA THR A 169 -28.88 -1.91 88.13
C THR A 169 -27.47 -1.59 87.68
N LYS A 170 -26.52 -1.69 88.62
CA LYS A 170 -25.09 -1.56 88.32
C LYS A 170 -24.62 -2.59 87.27
N ALA A 171 -25.18 -3.79 87.28
CA ALA A 171 -24.80 -4.85 86.34
C ALA A 171 -25.23 -4.52 84.90
N GLU A 172 -26.46 -4.02 84.72
CA GLU A 172 -26.98 -3.62 83.40
C GLU A 172 -26.19 -2.45 82.82
N PHE A 173 -25.84 -1.45 83.65
CA PHE A 173 -24.98 -0.35 83.21
C PHE A 173 -23.58 -0.83 82.79
N ILE A 174 -22.99 -1.75 83.55
CA ILE A 174 -21.69 -2.35 83.21
C ILE A 174 -21.77 -3.11 81.89
N ALA A 175 -22.85 -3.87 81.65
CA ALA A 175 -23.04 -4.60 80.40
C ALA A 175 -23.12 -3.66 79.18
N LEU A 176 -23.85 -2.54 79.29
CA LEU A 176 -23.90 -1.52 78.25
C LEU A 176 -22.51 -0.91 77.99
N ARG A 177 -21.81 -0.52 79.06
CA ARG A 177 -20.46 0.04 78.95
C ARG A 177 -19.53 -0.94 78.25
N ASP A 178 -19.54 -2.20 78.64
CA ASP A 178 -18.64 -3.21 78.11
C ASP A 178 -18.96 -3.50 76.62
N ALA A 179 -20.23 -3.49 76.22
CA ALA A 179 -20.62 -3.62 74.80
C ALA A 179 -20.12 -2.46 73.93
N LEU A 180 -20.16 -1.22 74.45
CA LEU A 180 -19.67 -0.03 73.77
C LEU A 180 -18.13 0.06 73.73
N VAL A 181 -17.45 -0.42 74.78
CA VAL A 181 -15.98 -0.54 74.78
C VAL A 181 -15.55 -1.62 73.78
N ALA A 182 -16.24 -2.76 73.75
CA ALA A 182 -15.93 -3.85 72.83
C ALA A 182 -16.12 -3.46 71.35
N SER A 183 -17.03 -2.54 71.04
CA SER A 183 -17.25 -2.04 69.68
C SER A 183 -16.25 -0.96 69.24
N GLY A 184 -15.42 -0.47 70.17
CA GLY A 184 -14.53 0.67 69.95
C GLY A 184 -15.23 2.03 69.97
N ALA A 185 -16.50 2.08 70.39
CA ALA A 185 -17.23 3.34 70.55
C ALA A 185 -16.81 4.11 71.82
N MET A 186 -16.24 3.43 72.80
CA MET A 186 -15.65 4.04 74.00
C MET A 186 -14.27 3.46 74.28
N ALA A 187 -13.40 4.28 74.89
CA ALA A 187 -12.07 3.84 75.29
C ALA A 187 -12.13 2.75 76.38
N ALA A 188 -11.24 1.76 76.30
CA ALA A 188 -11.03 0.81 77.37
C ALA A 188 -10.40 1.50 78.59
N LYS A 189 -10.64 0.95 79.78
CA LYS A 189 -9.95 1.40 80.99
C LYS A 189 -8.45 1.09 80.83
N GLY A 190 -7.62 2.13 80.97
CA GLY A 190 -6.16 2.00 81.01
C GLY A 190 -5.64 1.35 82.28
#